data_AF-A0A919EUP9-F1
#
_entry.id   AF-A0A919EUP9-F1
#
_cell.length_a   1.000
_cell.length_b   1.000
_cell.length_c   1.000
_cell.angle_alpha   90.00
_cell.angle_beta   90.00
_cell.angle_gamma   90.00
#
_symmetry.space_group_name_H-M   'P 1'
#
loop_
_entity.id
_entity.type
_entity.pdbx_description
1 polymer ?
#
loop_
_entity_poly.entity_id
_entity_poly.type
_entity_poly.pdbx_seq_one_letter_code
_entity_poly.pdbx_strand_id
1 'polypeptide(L)'
;MAQVAAPRLTRRTVGAIADGAFKAVLAVVYLAGAAPLARLLGTPVWLLVVSGAALLVCGGLELGYTRSRSMRTYLRLMVAYDSGWVLTALTGLLMAWRGSGAGGELWMGYQTAASLAFAALLLTAPAKIPAA
;
A
#
# COMPACT_ATOMS: atom_id res chain seq x y z
N MET A 1 -31.33 24.99 -17.14
CA MET A 1 -30.88 24.01 -16.12
C MET A 1 -29.55 23.44 -16.56
N ALA A 2 -28.44 23.88 -15.94
CA ALA A 2 -27.12 23.34 -16.24
C ALA A 2 -27.02 21.94 -15.63
N GLN A 3 -27.00 20.91 -16.47
CA GLN A 3 -26.81 19.54 -16.03
C GLN A 3 -25.34 19.41 -15.59
N VAL A 4 -25.09 19.45 -14.28
CA VAL A 4 -23.77 19.13 -13.72
C VAL A 4 -23.54 17.65 -14.00
N ALA A 5 -22.84 17.35 -15.09
CA ALA A 5 -22.42 16.00 -15.41
C ALA A 5 -21.48 15.52 -14.30
N ALA A 6 -21.98 14.67 -13.41
CA ALA A 6 -21.14 13.99 -12.43
C ALA A 6 -20.00 13.28 -13.17
N PRO A 7 -18.72 13.50 -12.80
CA PRO A 7 -17.61 12.87 -13.50
C PRO A 7 -17.76 11.35 -13.41
N ARG A 8 -17.88 10.68 -14.56
CA ARG A 8 -17.92 9.22 -14.63
C ARG A 8 -16.56 8.68 -14.19
N LEU A 9 -16.45 8.29 -12.92
CA LEU A 9 -15.28 7.59 -12.42
C LEU A 9 -15.16 6.25 -13.17
N THR A 10 -14.03 6.04 -13.83
CA THR A 10 -13.76 4.75 -14.47
C THR A 10 -13.58 3.68 -13.38
N ARG A 11 -13.98 2.42 -13.65
CA ARG A 11 -13.79 1.30 -12.68
C ARG A 11 -12.35 1.23 -12.14
N ARG A 12 -11.36 1.56 -12.97
CA ARG A 12 -9.95 1.60 -12.60
C ARG A 12 -9.63 2.70 -11.58
N THR A 13 -10.25 3.87 -11.72
CA THR A 13 -10.12 4.97 -10.76
C THR A 13 -10.75 4.61 -9.41
N VAL A 14 -11.91 3.94 -9.41
CA VAL A 14 -12.55 3.46 -8.17
C VAL A 14 -11.63 2.44 -7.48
N GLY A 15 -11.07 1.49 -8.22
CA GLY A 15 -10.11 0.52 -7.69
C GLY A 15 -8.91 1.20 -7.05
N ALA A 16 -8.37 2.23 -7.71
CA ALA A 16 -7.21 2.94 -7.18
C ALA A 16 -7.49 3.75 -5.90
N ILE A 17 -8.69 4.33 -5.80
CA ILE A 17 -9.13 5.02 -4.57
C ILE A 17 -9.36 4.00 -3.45
N ALA A 18 -10.01 2.87 -3.74
CA ALA A 18 -10.28 1.83 -2.76
C ALA A 18 -8.99 1.24 -2.20
N ASP A 19 -7.98 1.06 -3.04
CA ASP A 19 -6.65 0.59 -2.64
C ASP A 19 -5.92 1.60 -1.73
N GLY A 20 -5.84 2.87 -2.11
CA GLY A 20 -5.24 3.90 -1.25
C GLY A 20 -5.96 4.03 0.10
N ALA A 21 -7.30 3.92 0.10
CA ALA A 21 -8.11 3.90 1.31
C ALA A 21 -7.82 2.65 2.17
N PHE A 22 -7.66 1.48 1.56
CA PHE A 22 -7.29 0.25 2.26
C PHE A 22 -5.93 0.40 2.96
N LYS A 23 -4.92 0.96 2.28
CA LYS A 23 -3.61 1.24 2.90
C LYS A 23 -3.70 2.22 4.06
N ALA A 24 -4.52 3.26 3.94
CA ALA A 24 -4.75 4.23 5.02
C ALA A 24 -5.44 3.58 6.24
N VAL A 25 -6.45 2.74 6.02
CA VAL A 25 -7.10 1.98 7.10
C VAL A 25 -6.11 1.03 7.76
N LEU A 26 -5.34 0.29 6.97
CA LEU A 26 -4.32 -0.62 7.48
C LEU A 26 -3.26 0.12 8.31
N ALA A 27 -2.84 1.31 7.87
CA ALA A 27 -1.94 2.18 8.62
C ALA A 27 -2.52 2.55 9.99
N VAL A 28 -3.79 2.96 10.05
CA VAL A 28 -4.46 3.28 11.32
C VAL A 28 -4.53 2.06 12.23
N VAL A 29 -4.83 0.88 11.68
CA VAL A 29 -4.82 -0.38 12.43
C VAL A 29 -3.44 -0.68 13.00
N TYR A 30 -2.37 -0.46 12.23
CA TYR A 30 -1.00 -0.68 12.70
C TYR A 30 -0.58 0.32 13.77
N LEU A 31 -0.99 1.58 13.65
CA LEU A 31 -0.65 2.61 14.63
C LEU A 31 -1.45 2.44 15.94
N ALA A 32 -2.77 2.24 15.84
CA ALA A 32 -3.64 2.10 17.01
C ALA A 32 -3.48 0.74 17.70
N GLY A 33 -3.25 -0.32 16.92
CA GLY A 33 -3.08 -1.69 17.40
C GLY A 33 -1.62 -2.11 17.57
N ALA A 34 -0.67 -1.18 17.60
CA ALA A 34 0.77 -1.46 17.49
C ALA A 34 1.24 -2.55 18.47
N ALA A 35 0.94 -2.39 19.76
CA ALA A 35 1.37 -3.32 20.81
C ALA A 35 0.73 -4.73 20.71
N PRO A 36 -0.61 -4.89 20.63
CA PRO A 36 -1.21 -6.22 20.51
C PRO A 36 -0.85 -6.92 19.18
N LEU A 37 -0.80 -6.18 18.06
CA LEU A 37 -0.44 -6.77 16.77
C LEU A 37 1.03 -7.19 16.72
N ALA A 38 1.94 -6.41 17.30
CA ALA A 38 3.35 -6.76 17.39
C ALA A 38 3.57 -8.09 18.11
N ARG A 39 2.83 -8.32 19.22
CA ARG A 39 2.86 -9.59 19.94
C ARG A 39 2.30 -10.74 19.11
N LEU A 40 1.17 -10.53 18.42
CA LEU A 40 0.54 -11.54 17.58
C LEU A 40 1.45 -11.98 16.43
N LEU A 41 2.18 -11.03 15.86
CA LEU A 41 3.02 -11.25 14.69
C LEU A 41 4.46 -11.65 15.06
N GLY A 42 4.84 -11.59 16.33
CA GLY A 42 6.21 -11.87 16.77
C GLY A 42 7.23 -10.85 16.25
N THR A 43 6.82 -9.58 16.10
CA THR A 43 7.66 -8.49 15.56
C THR A 43 7.78 -7.38 16.59
N PRO A 44 8.86 -6.57 16.58
CA PRO A 44 8.95 -5.42 17.48
C PRO A 44 7.93 -4.34 17.13
N VAL A 45 7.40 -3.67 18.16
CA VAL A 45 6.35 -2.63 18.05
C VAL A 45 6.76 -1.50 17.10
N TRP A 46 8.03 -1.08 17.14
CA TRP A 46 8.52 0.01 16.31
C TRP A 46 8.42 -0.31 14.81
N LEU A 47 8.63 -1.57 14.40
CA LEU A 47 8.48 -1.98 12.99
C LEU A 47 7.04 -1.82 12.52
N LEU A 48 6.08 -2.09 13.39
CA LEU A 48 4.65 -1.95 13.10
C LEU A 48 4.27 -0.47 12.97
N VAL A 49 4.80 0.39 13.84
CA VAL A 49 4.62 1.85 13.78
C VAL A 49 5.22 2.43 12.50
N VAL A 50 6.45 2.05 12.16
CA VAL A 50 7.14 2.50 10.94
C VAL A 50 6.42 2.02 9.69
N SER A 51 5.97 0.76 9.66
CA SER A 51 5.16 0.22 8.57
C SER A 51 3.84 1.00 8.42
N GLY A 52 3.17 1.29 9.52
CA GLY A 52 1.94 2.10 9.53
C GLY A 52 2.19 3.50 8.97
N ALA A 53 3.26 4.18 9.39
CA ALA A 53 3.62 5.49 8.86
C ALA A 53 3.92 5.45 7.35
N ALA A 54 4.67 4.45 6.89
CA ALA A 54 4.99 4.26 5.47
C ALA A 54 3.73 4.00 4.62
N LEU A 55 2.81 3.16 5.11
CA LEU A 55 1.52 2.90 4.48
C LEU A 55 0.65 4.16 4.40
N LEU A 56 0.64 4.98 5.46
CA LEU A 56 -0.11 6.23 5.49
C LEU A 56 0.38 7.20 4.41
N VAL A 57 1.71 7.34 4.28
CA VAL A 57 2.34 8.15 3.24
C VAL A 57 2.00 7.60 1.85
N CYS A 58 2.13 6.29 1.65
CA CYS A 58 1.83 5.65 0.36
C CYS A 58 0.36 5.82 -0.04
N GLY A 59 -0.58 5.47 0.86
CA GLY A 59 -2.02 5.61 0.60
C GLY A 59 -2.45 7.06 0.39
N GLY A 60 -1.88 8.01 1.14
CA GLY A 60 -2.12 9.44 0.94
C GLY A 60 -1.64 9.92 -0.44
N LEU A 61 -0.46 9.51 -0.88
CA LEU A 61 0.07 9.83 -2.19
C LEU A 61 -0.74 9.18 -3.31
N GLU A 62 -1.20 7.95 -3.15
CA GLU A 62 -2.08 7.29 -4.11
C GLU A 62 -3.39 8.06 -4.31
N LEU A 63 -4.03 8.48 -3.22
CA LEU A 63 -5.25 9.29 -3.28
C LEU A 63 -5.02 10.66 -3.93
N GLY A 64 -3.85 11.28 -3.72
CA GLY A 64 -3.50 12.57 -4.33
C GLY A 64 -3.12 12.48 -5.81
N TYR A 65 -2.42 11.44 -6.22
CA TYR A 65 -1.83 11.32 -7.56
C TYR A 65 -2.64 10.45 -8.55
N THR A 66 -3.69 9.77 -8.09
CA THR A 66 -4.59 8.95 -8.93
C THR A 66 -5.24 9.70 -10.08
N ARG A 67 -5.38 11.03 -9.98
CA ARG A 67 -5.91 11.87 -11.06
C ARG A 67 -4.85 12.39 -12.05
N SER A 68 -3.60 12.48 -11.61
CA SER A 68 -2.53 13.17 -12.34
C SER A 68 -1.61 12.23 -13.11
N ARG A 69 -1.60 10.94 -12.77
CA ARG A 69 -0.66 9.94 -13.30
C ARG A 69 -1.32 8.90 -14.19
N SER A 70 -0.53 8.28 -15.06
CA SER A 70 -0.99 7.23 -15.96
C SER A 70 -1.48 6.01 -15.17
N MET A 71 -2.75 5.65 -15.37
CA MET A 71 -3.37 4.45 -14.77
C MET A 71 -2.61 3.16 -15.12
N ARG A 72 -1.94 3.11 -16.28
CA ARG A 72 -1.11 1.97 -16.68
C ARG A 72 0.09 1.80 -15.76
N THR A 73 0.76 2.90 -15.39
CA THR A 73 1.90 2.87 -14.49
C THR A 73 1.46 2.46 -13.09
N TYR A 74 0.37 3.05 -12.59
CA TYR A 74 -0.20 2.70 -11.30
C TYR A 74 -0.51 1.19 -11.20
N LEU A 75 -1.22 0.62 -12.17
CA LEU A 75 -1.55 -0.81 -12.17
C LEU A 75 -0.31 -1.71 -12.20
N ARG A 76 0.75 -1.35 -12.93
CA ARG A 76 2.00 -2.12 -12.95
C ARG A 76 2.70 -2.11 -11.60
N LEU A 77 2.80 -0.93 -10.98
CA LEU A 77 3.36 -0.80 -9.64
C LEU A 77 2.51 -1.60 -8.64
N MET A 78 1.19 -1.61 -8.80
CA MET A 78 0.28 -2.34 -7.90
C MET A 78 0.50 -3.83 -7.99
N VAL A 79 0.52 -4.38 -9.21
CA VAL A 79 0.77 -5.80 -9.42
C VAL A 79 2.10 -6.22 -8.82
N ALA A 80 3.15 -5.41 -8.95
CA ALA A 80 4.44 -5.68 -8.34
C ALA A 80 4.36 -5.67 -6.80
N TYR A 81 3.70 -4.67 -6.22
CA TYR A 81 3.48 -4.55 -4.77
C TYR A 81 2.68 -5.73 -4.21
N ASP A 82 1.56 -6.10 -4.84
CA ASP A 82 0.71 -7.20 -4.40
C ASP A 82 1.40 -8.55 -4.56
N SER A 83 2.19 -8.74 -5.63
CA SER A 83 2.96 -9.96 -5.82
C SER A 83 3.97 -10.16 -4.70
N GLY A 84 4.72 -9.12 -4.33
CA GLY A 84 5.66 -9.21 -3.22
C GLY A 84 4.94 -9.38 -1.87
N TRP A 85 3.74 -8.81 -1.71
CA TRP A 85 2.92 -9.00 -0.50
C TRP A 85 2.52 -10.47 -0.36
N VAL A 86 2.03 -11.10 -1.43
CA VAL A 86 1.71 -12.54 -1.43
C VAL A 86 2.95 -13.40 -1.17
N LEU A 87 4.08 -13.12 -1.83
CA LEU A 87 5.31 -13.87 -1.64
C LEU A 87 5.84 -13.78 -0.20
N THR A 88 5.77 -12.61 0.41
CA THR A 88 6.21 -12.41 1.80
C THR A 88 5.25 -13.04 2.81
N ALA A 89 3.93 -13.08 2.52
CA ALA A 89 2.97 -13.87 3.30
C ALA A 89 3.32 -15.36 3.27
N LEU A 90 3.57 -15.91 2.07
CA LEU A 90 3.93 -17.32 1.90
C LEU A 90 5.25 -17.65 2.59
N THR A 91 6.23 -16.76 2.49
CA THR A 91 7.53 -16.93 3.15
C THR A 91 7.39 -16.86 4.67
N GLY A 92 6.60 -15.93 5.20
CA GLY A 92 6.29 -15.83 6.63
C GLY A 92 5.56 -17.05 7.17
N LEU A 93 4.59 -17.58 6.39
CA LEU A 93 3.90 -18.83 6.72
C LEU A 93 4.86 -20.02 6.76
N LEU A 94 5.74 -20.13 5.75
CA LEU A 94 6.77 -21.16 5.72
C LEU A 94 7.71 -21.05 6.92
N MET A 95 8.14 -19.85 7.29
CA MET A 95 8.97 -19.61 8.47
C MET A 95 8.27 -20.06 9.75
N ALA A 96 6.98 -19.72 9.92
CA ALA A 96 6.19 -20.16 11.06
C ALA A 96 6.08 -21.70 11.12
N TRP A 97 5.84 -22.37 9.98
CA TRP A 97 5.83 -23.84 9.89
C TRP A 97 7.17 -24.47 10.23
N ARG A 98 8.28 -23.76 9.99
CA ARG A 98 9.63 -24.18 10.35
C ARG A 98 10.01 -23.81 11.79
N GLY A 99 9.08 -23.27 12.57
CA GLY A 99 9.30 -22.87 13.97
C GLY A 99 10.04 -21.54 14.15
N SER A 100 10.20 -20.75 13.08
CA SER A 100 10.86 -19.44 13.12
C SER A 100 9.85 -18.32 13.41
N GLY A 101 10.20 -17.43 14.34
CA GLY A 101 9.43 -16.21 14.64
C GLY A 101 9.67 -15.04 13.68
N ALA A 102 10.60 -15.16 12.74
CA ALA A 102 11.02 -14.04 11.88
C ALA A 102 9.96 -13.61 10.84
N GLY A 103 8.86 -14.35 10.70
CA GLY A 103 7.82 -14.06 9.70
C GLY A 103 7.19 -12.67 9.88
N GLY A 104 6.99 -12.22 11.12
CA GLY A 104 6.44 -10.88 11.40
C GLY A 104 7.38 -9.75 10.99
N GLU A 105 8.67 -9.92 11.23
CA GLU A 105 9.69 -8.93 10.84
C GLU A 105 9.83 -8.85 9.33
N LEU A 106 9.85 -9.99 8.64
CA LEU A 106 9.85 -10.04 7.17
C LEU A 106 8.63 -9.33 6.59
N TRP A 107 7.46 -9.61 7.15
CA TRP A 107 6.19 -9.02 6.72
C TRP A 107 6.16 -7.50 6.89
N MET A 108 6.54 -7.01 8.06
CA MET A 108 6.56 -5.58 8.35
C MET A 108 7.68 -4.85 7.59
N GLY A 109 8.84 -5.49 7.47
CA GLY A 109 9.96 -4.98 6.65
C GLY A 109 9.56 -4.81 5.19
N TYR A 110 8.86 -5.80 4.61
CA TYR A 110 8.32 -5.69 3.26
C TYR A 110 7.33 -4.53 3.14
N GLN A 111 6.33 -4.44 4.01
CA GLN A 111 5.34 -3.37 3.93
C GLN A 111 5.97 -1.99 4.04
N THR A 112 6.97 -1.82 4.91
CA THR A 112 7.72 -0.57 5.01
C THR A 112 8.45 -0.25 3.70
N ALA A 113 9.31 -1.14 3.22
CA ALA A 113 10.14 -0.89 2.05
C ALA A 113 9.31 -0.74 0.77
N ALA A 114 8.34 -1.62 0.56
CA ALA A 114 7.49 -1.63 -0.62
C ALA A 114 6.59 -0.39 -0.68
N SER A 115 6.03 0.07 0.45
CA SER A 115 5.20 1.28 0.49
C SER A 115 6.03 2.53 0.15
N LEU A 116 7.23 2.65 0.70
CA LEU A 116 8.12 3.77 0.39
C LEU A 116 8.60 3.74 -1.06
N ALA A 117 8.97 2.57 -1.57
CA ALA A 117 9.36 2.40 -2.97
C ALA A 117 8.20 2.73 -3.92
N PHE A 118 6.99 2.24 -3.62
CA PHE A 118 5.79 2.53 -4.41
C PHE A 118 5.51 4.03 -4.43
N ALA A 119 5.53 4.69 -3.27
CA ALA A 119 5.36 6.13 -3.15
C ALA A 119 6.39 6.91 -3.99
N ALA A 120 7.68 6.56 -3.88
CA ALA A 120 8.75 7.20 -4.64
C ALA A 120 8.60 7.01 -6.17
N LEU A 121 8.23 5.81 -6.60
CA LEU A 121 7.97 5.51 -8.02
C LEU A 121 6.72 6.24 -8.53
N LEU A 122 5.69 6.36 -7.70
CA LEU A 122 4.49 7.12 -8.06
C LEU A 122 4.79 8.61 -8.21
N LEU A 123 5.66 9.18 -7.36
CA LEU A 123 6.12 10.57 -7.42
C LEU A 123 6.98 10.86 -8.65
N THR A 124 7.82 9.92 -9.08
CA THR A 124 8.74 10.07 -10.23
C THR A 124 8.11 9.70 -11.58
N ALA A 125 6.97 9.02 -11.60
CA ALA A 125 6.28 8.65 -12.83
C ALA A 125 5.92 9.87 -13.72
N PRO A 126 5.89 9.73 -15.06
CA PRO A 126 5.46 10.84 -15.91
C PRO A 126 3.98 11.18 -15.70
N ALA A 127 3.65 12.48 -15.73
CA ALA A 127 2.28 12.97 -15.70
C ALA A 127 1.49 12.51 -16.92
N LYS A 128 0.16 12.40 -16.78
CA LYS A 128 -0.73 12.10 -17.90
C LYS A 128 -0.64 13.22 -18.93
N ILE A 129 -0.16 12.92 -20.13
CA ILE A 129 -0.17 13.87 -21.25
C ILE A 129 -1.63 14.09 -21.66
N PRO A 130 -2.16 15.33 -21.64
CA PRO A 130 -3.50 15.60 -22.14
C PRO A 130 -3.54 15.34 -23.66
N ALA A 131 -4.59 14.65 -24.12
CA ALA A 131 -4.82 14.50 -25.55
C ALA A 131 -5.14 15.89 -26.14
N ALA A 132 -4.35 16.30 -27.14
CA ALA A 132 -4.55 17.53 -27.91
C ALA A 132 -5.78 17.42 -28.82
#